data_AF-A0A949UMD7-F1
#
_entry.id   AF-A0A949UMD7-F1
#
_cell.length_a   1.000
_cell.length_b   1.000
_cell.length_c   1.000
_cell.angle_alpha   90.00
_cell.angle_beta   90.00
_cell.angle_gamma   90.00
#
_symmetry.space_group_name_H-M   'P 1'
#
loop_
_entity.id
_entity.type
_entity.pdbx_description
1 polymer ?
#
loop_
_entity_poly.entity_id
_entity_poly.type
_entity_poly.pdbx_seq_one_letter_code
_entity_poly.pdbx_strand_id
1 'polypeptide(L)'
;GMGTALVENFGGEVPEPLADLVSLPGVGRKTGNVVRTVAFGLPGLPVDTHVGRLARRLGMTELEDPVKVEKELGTFIPAAQRGDFSLRLILHGRRVCAAKKPQCEECVLEDFCPSSMLAKIRRR
;
A
#
# COMPACT_ATOMS: atom_id res chain seq x y z
N GLY A 1 -7.57 21.04 -16.50
CA GLY A 1 -6.67 19.95 -16.02
C GLY A 1 -6.71 19.87 -14.51
N MET A 2 -5.81 19.11 -13.84
CA MET A 2 -5.82 19.00 -12.37
C MET A 2 -5.72 20.37 -11.66
N GLY A 3 -4.82 21.25 -12.10
CA GLY A 3 -4.67 22.59 -11.53
C GLY A 3 -5.92 23.46 -11.68
N THR A 4 -6.61 23.39 -12.81
CA THR A 4 -7.91 24.07 -13.02
C THR A 4 -8.96 23.60 -12.01
N ALA A 5 -9.09 22.28 -11.83
CA ALA A 5 -10.06 21.70 -10.89
C ALA A 5 -9.77 22.07 -9.43
N LEU A 6 -8.49 22.21 -9.06
CA LEU A 6 -8.09 22.71 -7.74
C LEU A 6 -8.53 24.16 -7.51
N VAL A 7 -8.29 25.04 -8.49
CA VAL A 7 -8.69 26.45 -8.40
C VAL A 7 -10.21 26.60 -8.35
N GLU A 8 -10.94 25.93 -9.26
CA GLU A 8 -12.39 26.09 -9.41
C GLU A 8 -13.17 25.45 -8.25
N ASN A 9 -12.78 24.26 -7.79
CA ASN A 9 -13.57 23.49 -6.83
C ASN A 9 -13.05 23.59 -5.38
N PHE A 10 -11.78 23.94 -5.20
CA PHE A 10 -11.09 23.92 -3.89
C PHE A 10 -10.32 25.21 -3.59
N GLY A 11 -10.56 26.29 -4.34
CA GLY A 11 -9.93 27.60 -4.08
C GLY A 11 -8.41 27.63 -4.27
N GLY A 12 -7.85 26.64 -4.97
CA GLY A 12 -6.41 26.48 -5.17
C GLY A 12 -5.70 25.70 -4.06
N GLU A 13 -6.43 25.22 -3.05
CA GLU A 13 -5.88 24.39 -1.97
C GLU A 13 -6.07 22.91 -2.26
N VAL A 14 -5.12 22.08 -1.83
CA VAL A 14 -5.23 20.63 -1.96
C VAL A 14 -6.16 20.10 -0.86
N PRO A 15 -7.29 19.45 -1.19
CA PRO A 15 -8.22 18.99 -0.18
C PRO A 15 -7.67 17.79 0.62
N GLU A 16 -8.12 17.66 1.87
CA GLU A 16 -7.74 16.54 2.75
C GLU A 16 -8.63 15.28 2.62
N PRO A 17 -9.96 15.40 2.42
CA PRO A 17 -10.82 14.23 2.31
C PRO A 17 -10.45 13.37 1.10
N LEU A 18 -10.43 12.05 1.29
CA LEU A 18 -10.04 11.14 0.22
C LEU A 18 -11.01 11.16 -0.98
N ALA A 19 -12.30 11.41 -0.74
CA ALA A 19 -13.28 11.55 -1.81
C ALA A 19 -12.96 12.74 -2.71
N ASP A 20 -12.60 13.87 -2.10
CA ASP A 20 -12.27 15.12 -2.80
C ASP A 20 -10.96 14.97 -3.58
N LEU A 21 -9.94 14.39 -2.96
CA LEU A 21 -8.69 14.05 -3.65
C LEU A 21 -8.94 13.18 -4.89
N VAL A 22 -9.78 12.15 -4.77
CA VAL A 22 -10.09 11.23 -5.89
C VAL A 22 -10.97 11.89 -6.97
N SER A 23 -11.65 12.99 -6.65
CA SER A 23 -12.40 13.76 -7.65
C SER A 23 -11.50 14.56 -8.60
N LEU A 24 -10.24 14.80 -8.21
CA LEU A 24 -9.27 15.53 -9.03
C LEU A 24 -8.81 14.69 -10.25
N PRO A 25 -8.75 15.27 -11.46
CA PRO A 25 -8.29 14.56 -12.66
C PRO A 25 -6.89 13.95 -12.48
N GLY A 26 -6.78 12.63 -12.65
CA GLY A 26 -5.52 11.88 -12.55
C GLY A 26 -5.18 11.39 -11.13
N VAL A 27 -6.01 11.70 -10.13
CA VAL A 27 -5.80 11.21 -8.75
C VAL A 27 -6.66 9.98 -8.50
N GLY A 28 -6.03 8.80 -8.59
CA GLY A 28 -6.65 7.57 -8.11
C GLY A 28 -6.59 7.42 -6.59
N ARG A 29 -7.32 6.44 -6.06
CA ARG A 29 -7.39 6.14 -4.60
C ARG A 29 -6.02 5.95 -3.95
N LYS A 30 -5.11 5.23 -4.61
CA LYS A 30 -3.72 5.05 -4.13
C LYS A 30 -3.00 6.39 -4.00
N THR A 31 -3.09 7.25 -5.02
CA THR A 31 -2.47 8.58 -5.02
C THR A 31 -3.07 9.47 -3.93
N GLY A 32 -4.38 9.49 -3.79
CA GLY A 32 -5.05 10.22 -2.71
C GLY A 32 -4.59 9.74 -1.32
N ASN A 33 -4.49 8.43 -1.10
CA ASN A 33 -3.95 7.89 0.14
C ASN A 33 -2.49 8.28 0.39
N VAL A 34 -1.63 8.33 -0.65
CA VAL A 34 -0.25 8.82 -0.51
C VAL A 34 -0.23 10.27 -0.06
N VAL A 35 -1.02 11.14 -0.69
CA VAL A 35 -1.11 12.56 -0.32
C VAL A 35 -1.56 12.71 1.13
N ARG A 36 -2.62 12.00 1.54
CA ARG A 36 -3.12 12.03 2.93
C ARG A 36 -2.04 11.64 3.92
N THR A 37 -1.30 10.56 3.66
CA THR A 37 -0.26 10.09 4.58
C THR A 37 0.97 10.98 4.61
N VAL A 38 1.46 11.41 3.45
CA VAL A 38 2.78 12.06 3.33
C VAL A 38 2.69 13.57 3.50
N ALA A 39 1.69 14.21 2.90
CA ALA A 39 1.53 15.67 2.95
C ALA A 39 0.80 16.13 4.22
N PHE A 40 -0.23 15.38 4.64
CA PHE A 40 -1.11 15.79 5.74
C PHE A 40 -0.94 14.99 7.04
N GLY A 41 -0.11 13.94 7.05
CA GLY A 41 0.03 13.06 8.23
C GLY A 41 -1.26 12.34 8.63
N LEU A 42 -2.24 12.27 7.73
CA LEU A 42 -3.55 11.67 7.97
C LEU A 42 -3.52 10.16 7.70
N PRO A 43 -4.38 9.37 8.38
CA PRO A 43 -4.51 7.95 8.11
C PRO A 43 -4.89 7.66 6.65
N GLY A 44 -4.02 6.92 5.97
CA GLY A 44 -4.25 6.36 4.64
C GLY A 44 -3.41 5.10 4.47
N LEU A 45 -3.90 4.15 3.70
CA LEU A 45 -3.15 2.94 3.37
C LEU A 45 -3.00 2.85 1.85
N PRO A 46 -1.93 3.43 1.28
CA PRO A 46 -1.66 3.27 -0.14
C PRO A 46 -1.40 1.80 -0.45
N VAL A 47 -2.26 1.18 -1.25
CA VAL A 47 -2.04 -0.20 -1.74
C VAL A 47 -1.55 -0.12 -3.18
N ASP A 48 -0.29 -0.48 -3.38
CA ASP A 48 0.30 -0.66 -4.71
C ASP A 48 0.63 -2.14 -4.99
N THR A 49 1.36 -2.40 -6.07
CA THR A 49 1.73 -3.77 -6.47
C THR A 49 2.70 -4.45 -5.50
N HIS A 50 3.47 -3.69 -4.72
CA HIS A 50 4.33 -4.23 -3.67
C HIS A 50 3.51 -4.58 -2.45
N VAL A 51 2.69 -3.64 -1.95
CA VAL A 51 1.85 -3.83 -0.77
C VAL A 51 0.92 -5.02 -0.96
N GLY A 52 0.15 -5.05 -2.07
CA GLY A 52 -0.79 -6.15 -2.33
C GLY A 52 -0.09 -7.50 -2.44
N ARG A 53 1.05 -7.56 -3.15
CA ARG A 53 1.82 -8.81 -3.30
C ARG A 53 2.35 -9.31 -1.95
N LEU A 54 2.95 -8.42 -1.15
CA LEU A 54 3.55 -8.82 0.13
C LEU A 54 2.48 -9.17 1.16
N ALA A 55 1.37 -8.43 1.21
CA ALA A 55 0.24 -8.77 2.07
C ALA A 55 -0.25 -10.20 1.81
N ARG A 56 -0.38 -10.60 0.53
CA ARG A 56 -0.71 -11.99 0.16
C ARG A 56 0.39 -12.99 0.52
N ARG A 57 1.66 -12.69 0.25
CA ARG A 57 2.79 -13.58 0.59
C ARG A 57 2.94 -13.84 2.08
N LEU A 58 2.63 -12.84 2.90
CA LEU A 58 2.68 -12.90 4.36
C LEU A 58 1.38 -13.47 4.96
N GLY A 59 0.39 -13.84 4.14
CA GLY A 59 -0.87 -14.42 4.62
C GLY A 59 -1.81 -13.42 5.30
N MET A 60 -1.66 -12.13 5.04
CA MET A 60 -2.52 -11.08 5.63
C MET A 60 -3.86 -10.92 4.91
N THR A 61 -3.95 -11.37 3.67
CA THR A 61 -5.13 -11.27 2.80
C THR A 61 -5.02 -12.25 1.64
N GLU A 62 -6.14 -12.67 1.08
CA GLU A 62 -6.22 -13.37 -0.21
C GLU A 62 -6.73 -12.46 -1.34
N LEU A 63 -7.10 -11.23 -1.01
CA LEU A 63 -7.76 -10.31 -1.94
C LEU A 63 -6.75 -9.72 -2.93
N GLU A 64 -7.19 -9.56 -4.18
CA GLU A 64 -6.38 -8.97 -5.25
C GLU A 64 -6.73 -7.51 -5.52
N ASP A 65 -8.00 -7.15 -5.34
CA ASP A 65 -8.47 -5.78 -5.53
C ASP A 65 -7.85 -4.84 -4.48
N PRO A 66 -7.16 -3.77 -4.88
CA PRO A 66 -6.43 -2.91 -3.96
C PRO A 66 -7.36 -2.17 -2.98
N VAL A 67 -8.60 -1.88 -3.35
CA VAL A 67 -9.57 -1.21 -2.47
C VAL A 67 -10.06 -2.18 -1.40
N LYS A 68 -10.29 -3.45 -1.76
CA LYS A 68 -10.65 -4.49 -0.80
C LYS A 68 -9.49 -4.80 0.16
N VAL A 69 -8.26 -4.91 -0.36
CA VAL A 69 -7.05 -5.06 0.47
C VAL A 69 -6.88 -3.88 1.42
N GLU A 70 -7.04 -2.64 0.94
CA GLU A 70 -6.97 -1.43 1.78
C GLU A 70 -7.94 -1.50 2.97
N LYS A 71 -9.20 -1.88 2.70
CA LYS A 71 -10.24 -2.00 3.72
C LYS A 71 -9.92 -3.09 4.73
N GLU A 72 -9.54 -4.28 4.26
CA GLU A 72 -9.26 -5.43 5.11
C GLU A 72 -8.05 -5.19 6.01
N LEU A 73 -6.91 -4.79 5.44
CA LEU A 73 -5.71 -4.47 6.21
C LEU A 73 -5.99 -3.31 7.19
N GLY A 74 -6.86 -2.38 6.82
CA GLY A 74 -7.31 -1.30 7.69
C GLY A 74 -8.04 -1.76 8.96
N THR A 75 -8.62 -2.96 8.99
CA THR A 75 -9.33 -3.47 10.18
C THR A 75 -8.40 -3.84 11.33
N PHE A 76 -7.14 -4.18 11.04
CA PHE A 76 -6.17 -4.63 12.05
C PHE A 76 -4.88 -3.79 12.10
N ILE A 77 -4.60 -2.93 11.11
CA ILE A 77 -3.49 -1.98 11.17
C ILE A 77 -3.97 -0.66 11.80
N PRO A 78 -3.37 -0.22 12.94
CA PRO A 78 -3.73 1.04 13.58
C PRO A 78 -3.66 2.22 12.61
N ALA A 79 -4.67 3.10 12.64
CA ALA A 79 -4.82 4.19 11.68
C ALA A 79 -3.55 5.05 11.52
N ALA A 80 -2.88 5.37 12.63
CA ALA A 80 -1.65 6.16 12.65
C ALA A 80 -0.44 5.46 12.00
N GLN A 81 -0.45 4.13 11.87
CA GLN A 81 0.67 3.34 11.35
C GLN A 81 0.51 2.94 9.88
N ARG A 82 -0.66 3.18 9.27
CA ARG A 82 -0.99 2.68 7.92
C ARG A 82 -0.07 3.20 6.83
N GLY A 83 0.27 4.50 6.86
CA GLY A 83 1.19 5.11 5.90
C GLY A 83 2.59 4.49 5.98
N ASP A 84 3.14 4.45 7.19
CA ASP A 84 4.45 3.85 7.46
C ASP A 84 4.50 2.36 7.12
N PHE A 85 3.45 1.62 7.44
CA PHE A 85 3.32 0.22 7.08
C PHE A 85 3.38 0.01 5.57
N SER A 86 2.60 0.78 4.80
CA SER A 86 2.63 0.75 3.34
C SER A 86 4.04 1.05 2.82
N LEU A 87 4.67 2.12 3.32
CA LEU A 87 6.03 2.50 2.90
C LEU A 87 7.06 1.40 3.19
N ARG A 88 7.00 0.78 4.38
CA ARG A 88 7.88 -0.34 4.76
C ARG A 88 7.71 -1.53 3.82
N LEU A 89 6.48 -1.90 3.48
CA LEU A 89 6.21 -2.97 2.52
C LEU A 89 6.71 -2.62 1.11
N ILE A 90 6.54 -1.38 0.67
CA ILE A 90 7.05 -0.92 -0.63
C ILE A 90 8.58 -1.06 -0.66
N LEU A 91 9.27 -0.55 0.35
CA LEU A 91 10.73 -0.61 0.45
C LEU A 91 11.22 -2.06 0.51
N HIS A 92 10.60 -2.90 1.34
CA HIS A 92 10.95 -4.31 1.47
C HIS A 92 10.70 -5.08 0.17
N GLY A 93 9.55 -4.85 -0.47
CA GLY A 93 9.19 -5.48 -1.74
C GLY A 93 10.04 -5.04 -2.93
N ARG A 94 10.74 -3.90 -2.83
CA ARG A 94 11.72 -3.45 -3.83
C ARG A 94 13.11 -4.01 -3.59
N ARG A 95 13.53 -4.14 -2.33
CA ARG A 95 14.92 -4.50 -1.96
C ARG A 95 15.12 -6.00 -1.76
N VAL A 96 14.16 -6.69 -1.15
CA VAL A 96 14.30 -8.08 -0.69
C VAL A 96 13.26 -9.01 -1.33
N CYS A 97 11.99 -8.64 -1.22
CA CYS A 97 10.88 -9.50 -1.63
C CYS A 97 10.41 -9.20 -3.08
N ALA A 98 11.33 -9.30 -4.03
CA ALA A 98 11.06 -9.06 -5.45
C ALA A 98 9.99 -10.02 -6.03
N ALA A 99 9.29 -9.59 -7.08
CA ALA A 99 8.16 -10.34 -7.63
C ALA A 99 8.55 -11.71 -8.19
N LYS A 100 9.65 -11.79 -8.96
CA LYS A 100 10.09 -13.03 -9.62
C LYS A 100 11.03 -13.89 -8.77
N LYS A 101 12.07 -13.28 -8.18
CA LYS A 101 13.10 -13.98 -7.40
C LYS A 101 13.29 -13.26 -6.06
N PRO A 102 12.43 -13.50 -5.05
CA PRO A 102 12.62 -12.93 -3.72
C PRO A 102 13.86 -13.54 -3.05
N GLN A 103 14.59 -12.73 -2.30
CA GLN A 103 15.74 -13.14 -1.49
C GLN A 103 15.26 -13.65 -0.13
N CYS A 104 14.54 -14.78 -0.13
CA CYS A 104 13.94 -15.30 1.11
C CYS A 104 14.99 -15.59 2.20
N GLU A 105 16.16 -16.10 1.83
CA GLU A 105 17.25 -16.44 2.76
C GLU A 105 17.82 -15.22 3.50
N GLU A 106 17.70 -14.03 2.93
CA GLU A 106 18.14 -12.76 3.52
C GLU A 106 16.97 -11.95 4.12
N CYS A 107 15.75 -12.51 4.09
CA CYS A 107 14.55 -11.81 4.50
C CYS A 107 14.39 -11.82 6.02
N VAL A 108 14.23 -10.65 6.62
CA VAL A 108 13.96 -10.50 8.08
C VAL A 108 12.61 -11.05 8.53
N LEU A 109 11.76 -11.49 7.60
CA LEU A 109 10.44 -12.07 7.88
C LEU A 109 10.39 -13.57 7.54
N GLU A 110 11.52 -14.17 7.15
CA GLU A 110 11.60 -15.54 6.62
C GLU A 110 11.02 -16.59 7.57
N ASP A 111 11.33 -16.43 8.85
CA ASP A 111 11.01 -17.31 9.96
C ASP A 111 9.51 -17.47 10.21
N PHE A 112 8.68 -16.51 9.78
CA PHE A 112 7.22 -16.59 9.86
C PHE A 112 6.51 -16.37 8.52
N CYS A 113 7.22 -16.29 7.39
CA CYS A 113 6.63 -16.05 6.08
C CYS A 113 6.09 -17.34 5.45
N PRO A 114 4.75 -17.49 5.27
CA PRO A 114 4.16 -18.71 4.71
C PRO A 114 4.65 -18.99 3.28
N SER A 115 4.82 -17.93 2.47
CA SER A 115 5.32 -18.05 1.10
C SER A 115 6.76 -18.57 1.01
N SER A 116 7.62 -18.32 2.01
CA SER A 116 8.99 -18.85 2.05
C SER A 116 8.97 -20.35 2.37
N MET A 117 8.21 -20.73 3.39
CA MET A 117 8.09 -22.12 3.84
C MET A 117 7.52 -23.03 2.74
N LEU A 118 6.48 -22.59 2.02
CA LEU A 118 5.92 -23.34 0.89
C LEU A 118 6.92 -23.51 -0.26
N ALA A 119 7.74 -22.49 -0.54
CA ALA A 119 8.77 -22.57 -1.57
C ALA A 119 9.87 -23.58 -1.20
N LYS A 120 10.22 -23.69 0.09
CA LYS A 120 11.16 -24.70 0.59
C LYS A 120 10.61 -26.12 0.45
N ILE A 121 9.31 -26.33 0.71
CA ILE A 121 8.66 -27.64 0.54
C ILE A 121 8.71 -28.08 -0.94
N ARG A 122 8.36 -27.18 -1.88
CA ARG A 122 8.32 -27.52 -3.33
C ARG A 122 9.68 -27.80 -3.96
N ARG A 123 10.79 -27.46 -3.27
CA ARG A 123 12.17 -27.69 -3.74
C ARG A 123 12.78 -28.99 -3.19
N ARG A 124 12.11 -29.65 -2.25
CA ARG A 124 12.47 -30.97 -1.75
C ARG A 124 11.71 -32.04 -2.52
#